data_AF-A0A1H0L9D7-F1
#
_entry.id   AF-A0A1H0L9D7-F1
#
_cell.length_a   1.000
_cell.length_b   1.000
_cell.length_c   1.000
_cell.angle_alpha   90.00
_cell.angle_beta   90.00
_cell.angle_gamma   90.00
#
_symmetry.space_group_name_H-M   'P 1'
#
loop_
_entity.id
_entity.type
_entity.pdbx_description
1 polymer ?
#
loop_
_entity_poly.entity_id
_entity_poly.type
_entity_poly.pdbx_seq_one_letter_code
_entity_poly.pdbx_strand_id
1 'polypeptide(L)'
;MIFVHGARHYGKVAKLNQQWVETKFYHVYFIPIFPIESTLIISSQSGTQEALTLSTHKKSVIATYCRVFSLILTAWICFQLFGNTNKIDLFFAIEAILVLAACLYFYLFYARSTTEEIEFRNKIGSATGLYVLPAWFNHQQAKDQLYKFEYFYKDNYPDQDWKTDIFRQDINKEQQALLFAIALFNCMTYDIPENEALFARADEQYRPDLPSSAAL
;
A
#
# COMPACT_ATOMS: atom_id res chain seq x y z
N MET A 1 39.13 6.12 0.45
CA MET A 1 37.82 5.99 1.14
C MET A 1 36.74 6.14 0.09
N ILE A 2 35.92 5.12 -0.15
CA ILE A 2 34.85 5.16 -1.16
C ILE A 2 33.53 5.43 -0.43
N PHE A 3 32.84 6.51 -0.79
CA PHE A 3 31.49 6.81 -0.30
C PHE A 3 30.47 6.23 -1.29
N VAL A 4 29.60 5.35 -0.81
CA VAL A 4 28.48 4.82 -1.61
C VAL A 4 27.21 5.53 -1.17
N HIS A 5 26.67 6.38 -2.02
CA HIS A 5 25.44 7.12 -1.77
C HIS A 5 24.56 7.13 -3.01
N GLY A 6 23.26 7.37 -2.85
CA GLY A 6 22.31 7.37 -3.95
C GLY A 6 20.86 7.29 -3.47
N ALA A 7 19.95 7.02 -4.41
CA ALA A 7 18.54 6.78 -4.11
C ALA A 7 18.17 5.33 -4.45
N ARG A 8 17.45 4.65 -3.55
CA ARG A 8 17.03 3.26 -3.73
C ARG A 8 15.64 3.03 -3.12
N HIS A 9 14.88 2.13 -3.72
CA HIS A 9 13.58 1.70 -3.21
C HIS A 9 13.74 0.69 -2.05
N TYR A 10 13.00 0.93 -0.97
CA TYR A 10 12.94 0.12 0.23
C TYR A 10 11.49 -0.02 0.71
N GLY A 11 11.29 -0.86 1.73
CA GLY A 11 10.02 -0.87 2.47
C GLY A 11 8.86 -1.40 1.66
N LYS A 12 9.05 -2.52 0.97
CA LYS A 12 7.95 -3.24 0.31
C LYS A 12 6.86 -3.57 1.33
N VAL A 13 5.67 -3.03 1.09
CA VAL A 13 4.48 -3.18 1.94
C VAL A 13 3.21 -3.30 1.10
N ALA A 14 2.10 -3.68 1.74
CA ALA A 14 0.77 -3.70 1.14
C ALA A 14 0.68 -4.51 -0.17
N LYS A 15 1.39 -5.64 -0.24
CA LYS A 15 1.40 -6.51 -1.41
C LYS A 15 0.03 -7.13 -1.63
N LEU A 16 -0.54 -6.96 -2.82
CA LEU A 16 -1.81 -7.56 -3.26
C LEU A 16 -1.80 -7.70 -4.78
N ASN A 17 -2.17 -8.86 -5.33
CA ASN A 17 -2.28 -9.10 -6.78
C ASN A 17 -1.09 -8.59 -7.61
N GLN A 18 0.13 -8.97 -7.22
CA GLN A 18 1.39 -8.55 -7.86
C GLN A 18 1.66 -7.03 -7.84
N GLN A 19 0.88 -6.26 -7.07
CA GLN A 19 1.11 -4.85 -6.81
C GLN A 19 1.58 -4.64 -5.38
N TRP A 20 2.41 -3.64 -5.13
CA TRP A 20 2.88 -3.29 -3.80
C TRP A 20 3.37 -1.84 -3.75
N VAL A 21 3.53 -1.30 -2.54
CA VAL A 21 4.10 0.03 -2.33
C VAL A 21 5.53 -0.09 -1.83
N GLU A 22 6.42 0.70 -2.42
CA GLU A 22 7.79 0.92 -1.96
C GLU A 22 8.07 2.41 -1.79
N THR A 23 9.01 2.76 -0.91
CA THR A 23 9.46 4.13 -0.74
C THR A 23 10.90 4.26 -1.17
N LYS A 24 11.18 5.26 -2.00
CA LYS A 24 12.51 5.63 -2.42
C LYS A 24 13.16 6.46 -1.33
N PHE A 25 14.34 6.06 -0.89
CA PHE A 25 15.13 6.77 0.12
C PHE A 25 16.44 7.24 -0.47
N TYR A 26 16.88 8.42 -0.04
CA TYR A 26 18.30 8.75 -0.11
C TYR A 26 19.05 7.91 0.91
N HIS A 27 20.14 7.27 0.52
CA HIS A 27 20.93 6.40 1.39
C HIS A 27 22.42 6.71 1.34
N VAL A 28 23.11 6.37 2.43
CA VAL A 28 24.57 6.35 2.52
C VAL A 28 24.97 4.99 3.09
N TYR A 29 25.86 4.26 2.42
CA TYR A 29 26.24 2.88 2.79
C TYR A 29 25.05 1.96 3.08
N PHE A 30 24.02 2.01 2.22
CA PHE A 30 22.75 1.27 2.34
C PHE A 30 21.87 1.64 3.53
N ILE A 31 22.26 2.60 4.36
CA ILE A 31 21.44 3.13 5.45
C ILE A 31 20.51 4.22 4.88
N PRO A 32 19.18 4.04 4.95
CA PRO A 32 18.23 5.06 4.51
C PRO A 32 18.31 6.28 5.44
N ILE A 33 18.44 7.47 4.87
CA ILE A 33 18.59 8.72 5.63
C ILE A 33 17.27 9.51 5.69
N PHE A 34 16.62 9.73 4.55
CA PHE A 34 15.29 10.35 4.48
C PHE A 34 14.50 9.82 3.27
N PRO A 35 13.17 9.70 3.40
CA PRO A 35 12.31 9.31 2.28
C PRO A 35 12.22 10.45 1.26
N ILE A 36 12.15 10.09 -0.02
CA ILE A 36 12.00 11.02 -1.14
C ILE A 36 10.54 10.99 -1.63
N GLU A 37 10.10 9.82 -2.09
CA GLU A 37 8.76 9.60 -2.66
C GLU A 37 8.38 8.13 -2.50
N SER A 38 7.08 7.83 -2.53
CA SER A 38 6.60 6.45 -2.60
C SER A 38 6.12 6.12 -3.99
N THR A 39 6.13 4.84 -4.32
CA THR A 39 5.79 4.34 -5.63
C THR A 39 4.98 3.07 -5.47
N LEU A 40 3.81 3.04 -6.10
CA LEU A 40 3.09 1.80 -6.34
C LEU A 40 3.77 1.11 -7.52
N ILE A 41 4.29 -0.09 -7.27
CA ILE A 41 4.81 -0.95 -8.32
C ILE A 41 3.68 -1.86 -8.80
N ILE A 42 3.44 -1.81 -10.10
CA ILE A 42 2.48 -2.65 -10.82
C ILE A 42 3.31 -3.60 -11.68
N SER A 43 3.51 -4.82 -11.18
CA SER A 43 4.23 -5.84 -11.96
C SER A 43 3.29 -6.41 -13.01
N SER A 44 3.67 -6.33 -14.29
CA SER A 44 3.03 -7.13 -15.33
C SER A 44 3.64 -8.53 -15.37
N GLN A 45 2.89 -9.49 -15.92
CA GLN A 45 3.39 -10.85 -16.18
C GLN A 45 4.47 -10.88 -17.29
N SER A 46 4.53 -9.84 -18.14
CA SER A 46 5.51 -9.71 -19.25
C SER A 46 6.87 -9.15 -18.82
N GLY A 47 7.11 -8.95 -17.52
CA GLY A 47 8.38 -8.46 -16.99
C GLY A 47 8.56 -6.94 -17.08
N THR A 48 7.63 -6.21 -17.70
CA THR A 48 7.57 -4.75 -17.62
C THR A 48 6.96 -4.33 -16.28
N GLN A 49 7.66 -3.45 -15.55
CA GLN A 49 7.15 -2.88 -14.31
C GLN A 49 6.61 -1.48 -14.61
N GLU A 50 5.30 -1.32 -14.43
CA GLU A 50 4.69 0.00 -14.39
C GLU A 50 4.78 0.54 -12.96
N ALA A 51 4.93 1.85 -12.84
CA ALA A 51 5.17 2.50 -11.58
C ALA A 51 4.35 3.78 -11.49
N LEU A 52 3.57 3.92 -10.43
CA LEU A 52 2.78 5.12 -10.15
C LEU A 52 3.33 5.81 -8.91
N THR A 53 3.82 7.04 -9.08
CA THR A 53 4.31 7.85 -7.95
C THR A 53 3.15 8.22 -7.03
N LEU A 54 3.36 8.06 -5.73
CA LEU A 54 2.40 8.32 -4.66
C LEU A 54 2.95 9.39 -3.70
N SER A 55 2.07 9.93 -2.87
CA SER A 55 2.50 10.63 -1.67
C SER A 55 3.28 9.70 -0.74
N THR A 56 4.17 10.25 0.08
CA THR A 56 5.02 9.46 0.99
C THR A 56 4.19 8.55 1.89
N HIS A 57 4.30 7.24 1.66
CA HIS A 57 3.50 6.22 2.31
C HIS A 57 4.09 5.83 3.68
N LYS A 58 3.50 6.38 4.74
CA LYS A 58 3.99 6.26 6.14
C LYS A 58 4.31 4.82 6.55
N LYS A 59 3.44 3.85 6.22
CA LYS A 59 3.62 2.42 6.55
C LYS A 59 4.86 1.82 5.89
N SER A 60 5.20 2.24 4.67
CA SER A 60 6.41 1.81 3.95
C SER A 60 7.67 2.44 4.55
N VAL A 61 7.57 3.71 4.96
CA VAL A 61 8.67 4.43 5.63
C VAL A 61 9.04 3.77 6.95
N ILE A 62 8.05 3.55 7.82
CA ILE A 62 8.25 2.91 9.12
C ILE A 62 8.81 1.50 8.92
N ALA A 63 8.25 0.72 7.98
CA ALA A 63 8.75 -0.61 7.69
C ALA A 63 10.24 -0.60 7.29
N THR A 64 10.66 0.39 6.50
CA THR A 64 12.06 0.54 6.09
C THR A 64 12.97 0.79 7.28
N TYR A 65 12.68 1.83 8.07
CA TYR A 65 13.53 2.19 9.20
C TYR A 65 13.57 1.08 10.25
N CYS A 66 12.42 0.53 10.63
CA CYS A 66 12.38 -0.52 11.63
C CYS A 66 13.17 -1.76 11.18
N ARG A 67 13.04 -2.20 9.92
CA ARG A 67 13.79 -3.37 9.40
C ARG A 67 15.30 -3.11 9.36
N VAL A 68 15.73 -1.96 8.83
CA VAL A 68 17.17 -1.65 8.71
C VAL A 68 17.81 -1.46 10.08
N PHE A 69 17.20 -0.66 10.96
CA PHE A 69 17.78 -0.40 12.27
C PHE A 69 17.67 -1.60 13.21
N SER A 70 16.61 -2.42 13.13
CA SER A 70 16.56 -3.67 13.89
C SER A 70 17.70 -4.60 13.47
N LEU A 71 18.00 -4.70 12.18
CA LEU A 71 19.11 -5.53 11.68
C LEU A 71 20.47 -5.00 12.16
N ILE A 72 20.70 -3.69 12.13
CA ILE A 72 21.93 -3.08 12.64
C ILE A 72 22.08 -3.36 14.15
N LEU A 73 21.01 -3.18 14.93
CA LEU A 73 21.01 -3.47 16.37
C LEU A 73 21.25 -4.96 16.65
N THR A 74 20.62 -5.87 15.89
CA THR A 74 20.88 -7.31 16.00
C THR A 74 22.35 -7.62 15.72
N ALA A 75 22.93 -7.07 14.64
CA ALA A 75 24.33 -7.30 14.29
C ALA A 75 25.28 -6.76 15.38
N TRP A 76 24.98 -5.58 15.93
CA TRP A 76 25.75 -5.00 17.04
C TRP A 76 25.71 -5.87 18.28
N ILE A 77 24.53 -6.36 18.68
CA ILE A 77 24.40 -7.24 19.85
C ILE A 77 25.13 -8.57 19.62
N CYS A 78 25.01 -9.16 18.43
CA CYS A 78 25.79 -10.36 18.10
C CYS A 78 27.29 -10.10 18.22
N PHE A 79 27.79 -8.97 17.70
CA PHE A 79 29.20 -8.61 17.84
C PHE A 79 29.65 -8.53 19.30
N GLN A 80 28.83 -7.94 20.19
CA GLN A 80 29.13 -7.88 21.62
C GLN A 80 29.15 -9.26 22.29
N LEU A 81 28.18 -10.12 21.96
CA LEU A 81 28.07 -11.48 22.53
C LEU A 81 29.23 -12.39 22.10
N PHE A 82 29.70 -12.28 20.85
CA PHE A 82 30.81 -13.09 20.34
C PHE A 82 32.19 -12.48 20.61
N GLY A 83 32.26 -11.15 20.78
CA GLY A 83 33.51 -10.41 21.03
C GLY A 83 33.94 -10.40 22.50
N ASN A 84 33.02 -10.64 23.43
CA ASN A 84 33.31 -10.65 24.87
C ASN A 84 33.29 -12.09 25.40
N THR A 85 34.47 -12.66 25.64
CA THR A 85 34.64 -14.05 26.15
C THR A 85 34.33 -14.19 27.65
N ASN A 86 34.03 -13.10 28.34
CA ASN A 86 33.61 -13.14 29.73
C ASN A 86 32.13 -13.53 29.83
N LYS A 87 31.72 -14.03 31.01
CA LYS A 87 30.35 -14.52 31.26
C LYS A 87 29.30 -13.54 30.72
N ILE A 88 28.47 -14.02 29.79
CA ILE A 88 27.34 -13.26 29.24
C ILE A 88 26.39 -12.90 30.39
N ASP A 89 26.16 -11.60 30.59
CA ASP A 89 25.19 -11.11 31.57
C ASP A 89 23.77 -11.53 31.12
N LEU A 90 22.96 -11.99 32.08
CA LEU A 90 21.55 -12.30 31.83
C LEU A 90 20.80 -11.11 31.22
N PHE A 91 21.17 -9.88 31.61
CA PHE A 91 20.60 -8.67 31.03
C PHE A 91 20.84 -8.57 29.51
N PHE A 92 22.08 -8.79 29.07
CA PHE A 92 22.43 -8.77 27.64
C PHE A 92 21.74 -9.89 26.85
N ALA A 93 21.57 -11.06 27.46
CA ALA A 93 20.83 -12.16 26.83
C ALA A 93 19.36 -11.80 26.60
N ILE A 94 18.70 -11.14 27.56
CA ILE A 94 17.30 -10.69 27.43
C ILE A 94 17.19 -9.62 26.34
N GLU A 95 18.09 -8.63 26.33
CA GLU A 95 18.12 -7.58 25.30
C GLU A 95 18.27 -8.19 23.89
N ALA A 96 19.17 -9.15 23.72
CA ALA A 96 19.39 -9.85 22.45
C ALA A 96 18.11 -10.55 21.95
N ILE A 97 17.40 -11.24 22.84
CA ILE A 97 16.15 -11.92 22.51
C ILE A 97 15.07 -10.90 22.08
N LEU A 98 14.94 -9.80 22.82
CA LEU A 98 13.95 -8.76 22.50
C LEU A 98 14.23 -8.09 21.15
N VAL A 99 15.49 -7.74 20.86
CA VAL A 99 15.87 -7.12 19.59
C VAL A 99 15.69 -8.09 18.43
N LEU A 100 16.04 -9.37 18.62
CA LEU A 100 15.80 -10.41 17.61
C LEU A 100 14.29 -10.59 17.34
N ALA A 101 13.47 -10.65 18.39
CA ALA A 101 12.02 -10.77 18.26
C ALA A 101 11.43 -9.55 17.54
N ALA A 102 11.87 -8.33 17.86
CA ALA A 102 11.47 -7.12 17.16
C ALA A 102 11.88 -7.14 15.68
N CYS A 103 13.10 -7.56 15.39
CA CYS A 103 13.60 -7.73 14.02
C CYS A 103 12.71 -8.69 13.23
N LEU A 104 12.44 -9.88 13.77
CA LEU A 104 11.54 -10.86 13.15
C LEU A 104 10.12 -10.30 12.96
N TYR A 105 9.59 -9.59 13.94
CA TYR A 105 8.30 -8.92 13.83
C TYR A 105 8.25 -7.95 12.64
N PHE A 106 9.23 -7.06 12.52
CA PHE A 106 9.25 -6.04 11.46
C PHE A 106 9.48 -6.62 10.07
N TYR A 107 10.23 -7.73 9.95
CA TYR A 107 10.46 -8.41 8.68
C TYR A 107 9.29 -9.28 8.24
N LEU A 108 8.66 -10.01 9.18
CA LEU A 108 7.68 -11.06 8.83
C LEU A 108 6.22 -10.60 8.96
N PHE A 109 5.91 -9.71 9.90
CA PHE A 109 4.53 -9.39 10.28
C PHE A 109 4.18 -7.92 10.05
N TYR A 110 5.09 -7.00 10.34
CA TYR A 110 4.82 -5.58 10.16
C TYR A 110 4.53 -5.25 8.70
N ALA A 111 3.54 -4.40 8.52
CA ALA A 111 3.06 -3.88 7.26
C ALA A 111 2.32 -4.86 6.31
N ARG A 112 1.84 -5.99 6.85
CA ARG A 112 0.76 -6.75 6.21
C ARG A 112 -0.51 -5.87 6.08
N SER A 113 -1.26 -6.05 5.00
CA SER A 113 -2.56 -5.39 4.83
C SER A 113 -3.60 -6.08 5.71
N THR A 114 -4.53 -5.32 6.30
CA THR A 114 -5.65 -5.89 7.06
C THR A 114 -6.65 -6.54 6.11
N THR A 115 -7.50 -7.44 6.61
CA THR A 115 -8.55 -8.08 5.78
C THR A 115 -9.48 -7.04 5.15
N GLU A 116 -9.86 -6.02 5.93
CA GLU A 116 -10.67 -4.89 5.45
C GLU A 116 -9.95 -4.09 4.36
N GLU A 117 -8.66 -3.77 4.55
CA GLU A 117 -7.84 -3.09 3.54
C GLU A 117 -7.75 -3.91 2.23
N ILE A 118 -7.60 -5.23 2.36
CA ILE A 118 -7.53 -6.16 1.22
C ILE A 118 -8.88 -6.22 0.50
N GLU A 119 -9.98 -6.36 1.24
CA GLU A 119 -11.32 -6.39 0.68
C GLU A 119 -11.58 -5.12 -0.13
N PHE A 120 -11.34 -3.97 0.48
CA PHE A 120 -11.57 -2.68 -0.15
C PHE A 120 -10.75 -2.48 -1.42
N ARG A 121 -9.47 -2.84 -1.38
CA ARG A 121 -8.59 -2.78 -2.55
C ARG A 121 -8.98 -3.77 -3.63
N ASN A 122 -9.54 -4.94 -3.27
CA ASN A 122 -10.10 -5.87 -4.24
C ASN A 122 -11.34 -5.31 -4.93
N LYS A 123 -12.20 -4.56 -4.23
CA LYS A 123 -13.35 -3.87 -4.85
C LYS A 123 -12.92 -2.85 -5.91
N ILE A 124 -11.83 -2.12 -5.65
CA ILE A 124 -11.29 -1.13 -6.59
C ILE A 124 -10.56 -1.83 -7.75
N GLY A 125 -9.75 -2.83 -7.44
CA GLY A 125 -8.93 -3.54 -8.41
C GLY A 125 -9.73 -4.41 -9.38
N SER A 126 -10.91 -4.90 -8.99
CA SER A 126 -11.79 -5.66 -9.88
C SER A 126 -12.32 -4.82 -11.06
N ALA A 127 -12.56 -3.52 -10.86
CA ALA A 127 -13.01 -2.61 -11.91
C ALA A 127 -11.86 -1.97 -12.69
N THR A 128 -10.79 -1.61 -11.97
CA THR A 128 -9.78 -0.67 -12.50
C THR A 128 -8.46 -1.35 -12.82
N GLY A 129 -8.26 -2.60 -12.38
CA GLY A 129 -6.97 -3.26 -12.37
C GLY A 129 -5.98 -2.68 -11.36
N LEU A 130 -6.34 -1.64 -10.59
CA LEU A 130 -5.49 -0.97 -9.61
C LEU A 130 -5.93 -1.32 -8.19
N TYR A 131 -5.08 -2.02 -7.44
CA TYR A 131 -5.36 -2.41 -6.06
C TYR A 131 -4.81 -1.36 -5.09
N VAL A 132 -5.40 -0.16 -5.10
CA VAL A 132 -4.91 1.03 -4.39
C VAL A 132 -5.98 1.67 -3.53
N LEU A 133 -5.59 2.36 -2.47
CA LEU A 133 -6.50 3.21 -1.70
C LEU A 133 -6.40 4.67 -2.14
N PRO A 134 -7.52 5.42 -2.20
CA PRO A 134 -7.51 6.86 -2.48
C PRO A 134 -6.58 7.63 -1.54
N ALA A 135 -6.55 7.25 -0.26
CA ALA A 135 -5.72 7.88 0.77
C ALA A 135 -4.20 7.78 0.52
N TRP A 136 -3.75 6.98 -0.45
CA TRP A 136 -2.34 6.89 -0.82
C TRP A 136 -1.93 7.99 -1.82
N PHE A 137 -2.90 8.57 -2.51
CA PHE A 137 -2.71 9.66 -3.44
C PHE A 137 -2.70 10.99 -2.71
N ASN A 138 -1.96 11.96 -3.24
CA ASN A 138 -2.23 13.35 -2.88
C ASN A 138 -3.55 13.82 -3.52
N HIS A 139 -4.08 14.96 -3.06
CA HIS A 139 -5.38 15.47 -3.53
C HIS A 139 -5.47 15.58 -5.06
N GLN A 140 -4.43 16.12 -5.70
CA GLN A 140 -4.40 16.28 -7.16
C GLN A 140 -4.39 14.93 -7.88
N GLN A 141 -3.58 13.98 -7.41
CA GLN A 141 -3.51 12.63 -7.99
C GLN A 141 -4.83 11.86 -7.83
N ALA A 142 -5.50 11.99 -6.67
CA ALA A 142 -6.80 11.40 -6.44
C ALA A 142 -7.85 11.97 -7.41
N LYS A 143 -7.83 13.29 -7.61
CA LYS A 143 -8.68 13.99 -8.57
C LYS A 143 -8.40 13.55 -10.01
N ASP A 144 -7.14 13.45 -10.41
CA ASP A 144 -6.75 12.99 -11.74
C ASP A 144 -7.20 11.54 -11.98
N GLN A 145 -7.11 10.69 -10.96
CA GLN A 145 -7.55 9.30 -11.04
C GLN A 145 -9.08 9.19 -11.12
N LEU A 146 -9.80 10.01 -10.35
CA LEU A 146 -11.26 10.14 -10.46
C LEU A 146 -11.69 10.52 -11.87
N TYR A 147 -11.05 11.54 -12.48
CA TYR A 147 -11.38 11.94 -13.85
C TYR A 147 -11.16 10.81 -14.87
N LYS A 148 -10.12 10.00 -14.70
CA LYS A 148 -9.90 8.82 -15.57
C LYS A 148 -11.03 7.80 -15.42
N PHE A 149 -11.51 7.56 -14.20
CA PHE A 149 -12.62 6.63 -13.97
C PHE A 149 -13.94 7.17 -14.52
N GLU A 150 -14.23 8.46 -14.33
CA GLU A 150 -15.41 9.11 -14.91
C GLU A 150 -15.36 9.10 -16.44
N TYR A 151 -14.20 9.38 -17.03
CA TYR A 151 -14.00 9.31 -18.47
C TYR A 151 -14.24 7.88 -18.98
N PHE A 152 -13.63 6.89 -18.35
CA PHE A 152 -13.81 5.49 -18.71
C PHE A 152 -15.28 5.04 -18.56
N TYR A 153 -15.97 5.51 -17.52
CA TYR A 153 -17.40 5.26 -17.35
C TYR A 153 -18.22 5.83 -18.51
N LYS A 154 -18.00 7.10 -18.83
CA LYS A 154 -18.74 7.79 -19.91
C LYS A 154 -18.45 7.19 -21.29
N ASP A 155 -17.24 6.69 -21.52
CA ASP A 155 -16.87 6.02 -22.77
C ASP A 155 -17.63 4.69 -22.94
N ASN A 156 -17.80 3.92 -21.87
CA ASN A 156 -18.55 2.66 -21.88
C ASN A 156 -20.07 2.84 -21.76
N TYR A 157 -20.53 3.94 -21.15
CA TYR A 157 -21.94 4.23 -20.88
C TYR A 157 -22.30 5.69 -21.26
N PRO A 158 -22.32 6.06 -22.56
CA PRO A 158 -22.36 7.46 -23.01
C PRO A 158 -23.60 8.25 -22.58
N ASP A 159 -24.75 7.58 -22.50
CA ASP A 159 -26.05 8.18 -22.17
C ASP A 159 -26.41 8.05 -20.68
N GLN A 160 -25.47 7.58 -19.85
CA GLN A 160 -25.70 7.36 -18.43
C GLN A 160 -24.91 8.36 -17.57
N ASP A 161 -25.42 8.64 -16.37
CA ASP A 161 -24.78 9.48 -15.37
C ASP A 161 -24.54 8.64 -14.12
N TRP A 162 -23.26 8.43 -13.81
CA TRP A 162 -22.81 7.59 -12.71
C TRP A 162 -23.48 7.94 -11.38
N LYS A 163 -23.78 9.23 -11.13
CA LYS A 163 -24.46 9.68 -9.91
C LYS A 163 -25.89 9.16 -9.82
N THR A 164 -26.59 9.11 -10.96
CA THR A 164 -27.94 8.56 -11.03
C THR A 164 -27.95 7.04 -11.06
N ASP A 165 -26.94 6.42 -11.68
CA ASP A 165 -26.87 4.98 -11.87
C ASP A 165 -26.58 4.22 -10.57
N ILE A 166 -25.90 4.85 -9.61
CA ILE A 166 -25.73 4.33 -8.23
C ILE A 166 -27.07 4.02 -7.55
N PHE A 167 -28.18 4.63 -7.98
CA PHE A 167 -29.50 4.35 -7.40
C PHE A 167 -30.30 3.30 -8.18
N ARG A 168 -29.84 2.89 -9.36
CA ARG A 168 -30.49 1.85 -10.18
C ARG A 168 -30.24 0.46 -9.61
N GLN A 169 -31.19 -0.45 -9.81
CA GLN A 169 -31.11 -1.83 -9.30
C GLN A 169 -30.59 -2.83 -10.36
N ASP A 170 -30.58 -2.43 -11.63
CA ASP A 170 -30.32 -3.27 -12.81
C ASP A 170 -28.95 -3.01 -13.45
N ILE A 171 -27.97 -2.58 -12.66
CA ILE A 171 -26.59 -2.38 -13.11
C ILE A 171 -25.80 -3.69 -13.14
N ASN A 172 -25.01 -3.89 -14.20
CA ASN A 172 -24.17 -5.08 -14.34
C ASN A 172 -22.97 -5.04 -13.35
N LYS A 173 -22.28 -6.17 -13.18
CA LYS A 173 -21.20 -6.31 -12.18
C LYS A 173 -19.98 -5.41 -12.44
N GLU A 174 -19.57 -5.27 -13.70
CA GLU A 174 -18.42 -4.43 -14.07
C GLU A 174 -18.72 -2.95 -13.80
N GLN A 175 -19.95 -2.54 -14.11
CA GLN A 175 -20.48 -1.21 -13.82
C GLN A 175 -20.55 -0.96 -12.31
N GLN A 176 -21.02 -1.92 -11.51
CA GLN A 176 -21.04 -1.81 -10.03
C GLN A 176 -19.63 -1.56 -9.46
N ALA A 177 -18.63 -2.31 -9.93
CA ALA A 177 -17.25 -2.15 -9.49
C ALA A 177 -16.69 -0.76 -9.83
N LEU A 178 -17.00 -0.26 -11.03
CA LEU A 178 -16.54 1.05 -11.49
C LEU A 178 -17.25 2.18 -10.75
N LEU A 179 -18.57 2.08 -10.53
CA LEU A 179 -19.34 3.02 -9.73
C LEU A 179 -18.83 3.10 -8.30
N PHE A 180 -18.49 1.96 -7.70
CA PHE A 180 -17.85 1.91 -6.39
C PHE A 180 -16.54 2.69 -6.37
N ALA A 181 -15.64 2.44 -7.34
CA ALA A 181 -14.37 3.14 -7.43
C ALA A 181 -14.54 4.66 -7.62
N ILE A 182 -15.47 5.08 -8.49
CA ILE A 182 -15.80 6.50 -8.72
C ILE A 182 -16.34 7.15 -7.45
N ALA A 183 -17.37 6.56 -6.82
CA ALA A 183 -18.00 7.11 -5.63
C ALA A 183 -17.01 7.25 -4.47
N LEU A 184 -16.14 6.25 -4.29
CA LEU A 184 -15.08 6.27 -3.30
C LEU A 184 -14.07 7.40 -3.55
N PHE A 185 -13.50 7.48 -4.76
CA PHE A 185 -12.51 8.53 -5.07
C PHE A 185 -13.15 9.92 -5.01
N ASN A 186 -14.42 10.06 -5.40
CA ASN A 186 -15.19 11.29 -5.29
C ASN A 186 -15.41 11.71 -3.83
N CYS A 187 -15.83 10.77 -2.98
CA CYS A 187 -16.00 10.99 -1.54
C CYS A 187 -14.70 11.44 -0.85
N MET A 188 -13.58 10.78 -1.17
CA MET A 188 -12.28 11.11 -0.56
C MET A 188 -11.64 12.39 -1.12
N THR A 189 -12.01 12.80 -2.33
CA THR A 189 -11.46 14.01 -2.99
C THR A 189 -12.25 15.26 -2.63
N TYR A 190 -13.57 15.13 -2.51
CA TYR A 190 -14.50 16.21 -2.22
C TYR A 190 -15.30 15.83 -0.98
N ASP A 191 -14.76 16.20 0.18
CA ASP A 191 -15.32 15.96 1.52
C ASP A 191 -16.66 16.70 1.71
N ILE A 192 -17.72 16.17 1.11
CA ILE A 192 -19.07 16.75 1.04
C ILE A 192 -20.07 15.64 1.40
N PRO A 193 -21.06 15.90 2.28
CA PRO A 193 -22.00 14.87 2.76
C PRO A 193 -22.77 14.13 1.65
N GLU A 194 -23.04 14.80 0.52
CA GLU A 194 -23.69 14.17 -0.65
C GLU A 194 -22.83 13.02 -1.21
N ASN A 195 -21.50 13.19 -1.23
CA ASN A 195 -20.58 12.19 -1.76
C ASN A 195 -20.43 10.99 -0.83
N GLU A 196 -20.56 11.19 0.48
CA GLU A 196 -20.62 10.09 1.45
C GLU A 196 -21.86 9.23 1.23
N ALA A 197 -23.02 9.84 0.95
CA ALA A 197 -24.24 9.11 0.65
C ALA A 197 -24.14 8.30 -0.65
N LEU A 198 -23.52 8.88 -1.69
CA LEU A 198 -23.23 8.18 -2.94
C LEU A 198 -22.30 6.98 -2.71
N PHE A 199 -21.24 7.16 -1.92
CA PHE A 199 -20.30 6.09 -1.58
C PHE A 199 -20.97 4.97 -0.76
N ALA A 200 -21.70 5.32 0.30
CA ALA A 200 -22.41 4.34 1.13
C ALA A 200 -23.38 3.50 0.29
N ARG A 201 -24.07 4.13 -0.67
CA ARG A 201 -24.97 3.43 -1.58
C ARG A 201 -24.22 2.50 -2.54
N ALA A 202 -23.12 2.96 -3.12
CA ALA A 202 -22.31 2.15 -4.01
C ALA A 202 -21.67 0.95 -3.29
N ASP A 203 -21.24 1.11 -2.03
CA ASP A 203 -20.71 0.03 -1.20
C ASP A 203 -21.77 -1.01 -0.84
N GLU A 204 -23.00 -0.59 -0.52
CA GLU A 204 -24.13 -1.50 -0.26
C GLU A 204 -24.50 -2.33 -1.49
N GLN A 205 -24.45 -1.72 -2.68
CA GLN A 205 -24.77 -2.41 -3.93
C GLN A 205 -23.68 -3.36 -4.39
N TYR A 206 -22.41 -3.05 -4.09
CA TYR A 206 -21.29 -3.85 -4.53
C TYR A 206 -21.29 -5.21 -3.81
N ARG A 207 -21.58 -6.27 -4.57
CA ARG A 207 -21.45 -7.66 -4.10
C ARG A 207 -20.18 -8.26 -4.68
N PRO A 208 -19.09 -8.43 -3.91
CA PRO A 208 -17.92 -9.10 -4.42
C PRO A 208 -18.29 -10.54 -4.80
N ASP A 209 -17.90 -10.96 -6.00
CA ASP A 209 -17.60 -12.37 -6.24
C ASP A 209 -16.34 -12.66 -5.42
N LEU A 210 -16.49 -13.18 -4.21
CA LEU A 210 -15.36 -13.54 -3.36
C LEU A 210 -14.43 -14.46 -4.16
N PRO A 211 -13.19 -14.05 -4.46
CA PRO A 211 -12.24 -15.00 -5.00
C PRO A 211 -12.00 -16.06 -3.93
N SER A 212 -12.21 -17.32 -4.30
CA SER A 212 -11.86 -18.51 -3.52
C SER A 212 -10.45 -18.35 -2.95
N SER A 213 -10.35 -17.98 -1.66
CA SER A 213 -9.18 -18.11 -0.78
C SER A 213 -7.85 -18.31 -1.50
N ALA A 214 -7.32 -17.26 -2.13
CA ALA A 214 -5.94 -17.26 -2.61
C ALA A 214 -5.02 -16.90 -1.44
N ALA A 215 -4.54 -17.97 -0.78
CA ALA A 215 -3.39 -18.08 0.12
C ALA A 215 -2.73 -16.78 0.61
N LEU A 216 -2.91 -16.52 1.92
CA LEU A 216 -2.04 -15.68 2.76
C LEU A 216 -0.58 -16.15 2.75
#